data_AF-A0A382SGX2-F1
#
_entry.id   AF-A0A382SGX2-F1
#
_cell.length_a   1.000
_cell.length_b   1.000
_cell.length_c   1.000
_cell.angle_alpha   90.00
_cell.angle_beta   90.00
_cell.angle_gamma   90.00
#
_symmetry.space_group_name_H-M   'P 1'
#
loop_
_entity.id
_entity.type
_entity.pdbx_description
1 polymer ?
#
loop_
_entity_poly.entity_id
_entity_poly.type
_entity_poly.pdbx_seq_one_letter_code
_entity_poly.pdbx_strand_id
1 'polypeptide(L)'
;MATLAVMLKRRGVDVQGSDQTIYPPMSDVLEAEEIEPFDGFRPEQISDDVDLVIVGNAISRGNVELEAVLDRKLVYASLPEVVRDQFLWDARSLVVTGTHGKTTTAALVAWLLTHAGHDPSLLMGGVARNFGASHRLGRGREFVIEGDEYDSAFFDKTAKFLKYLPDVAVVGNLEFDHADIYNDLEAIRVEFRRLV
;
A
#
# COMPACT_ATOMS: atom_id res chain seq x y z
N MET A 1 1.06 -5.25 -2.52
CA MET A 1 2.52 -5.11 -2.67
C MET A 1 2.93 -4.72 -4.08
N ALA A 2 2.60 -5.50 -5.11
CA ALA A 2 3.04 -5.26 -6.49
C ALA A 2 2.80 -3.84 -7.04
N THR A 3 1.65 -3.22 -6.71
CA THR A 3 1.39 -1.82 -7.10
C THR A 3 2.42 -0.82 -6.55
N LEU A 4 2.87 -1.01 -5.30
CA LEU A 4 3.94 -0.19 -4.72
C LEU A 4 5.28 -0.46 -5.42
N ALA A 5 5.57 -1.74 -5.74
CA ALA A 5 6.78 -2.11 -6.48
C ALA A 5 6.88 -1.38 -7.83
N VAL A 6 5.79 -1.35 -8.59
CA VAL A 6 5.70 -0.59 -9.85
C VAL A 6 5.93 0.91 -9.62
N MET A 7 5.31 1.50 -8.61
CA MET A 7 5.48 2.92 -8.32
C MET A 7 6.92 3.28 -7.92
N LEU A 8 7.61 2.41 -7.17
CA LEU A 8 9.01 2.58 -6.81
C LEU A 8 9.93 2.43 -8.04
N LYS A 9 9.69 1.41 -8.87
CA LYS A 9 10.42 1.20 -10.14
C LYS A 9 10.32 2.42 -11.06
N ARG A 10 9.11 2.98 -11.21
CA ARG A 10 8.88 4.21 -11.99
C ARG A 10 9.54 5.46 -11.42
N ARG A 11 9.95 5.45 -10.15
CA ARG A 11 10.79 6.48 -9.54
C ARG A 11 12.29 6.23 -9.67
N GLY A 12 12.69 5.15 -10.33
CA GLY A 12 14.09 4.79 -10.55
C GLY A 12 14.71 4.01 -9.39
N VAL A 13 13.90 3.49 -8.46
CA VAL A 13 14.37 2.57 -7.42
C VAL A 13 14.55 1.19 -8.05
N ASP A 14 15.63 0.49 -7.70
CA ASP A 14 15.77 -0.92 -8.07
C ASP A 14 14.89 -1.78 -7.16
N VAL A 15 14.07 -2.64 -7.74
CA VAL A 15 13.02 -3.36 -7.02
C VAL A 15 13.07 -4.84 -7.38
N GLN A 16 13.16 -5.66 -6.34
CA GLN A 16 13.05 -7.11 -6.39
C GLN A 16 12.05 -7.55 -5.32
N GLY A 17 11.48 -8.75 -5.45
CA GLY A 17 10.59 -9.26 -4.43
C GLY A 17 10.11 -10.67 -4.68
N SER A 18 9.72 -11.34 -3.60
CA SER A 18 9.24 -12.72 -3.58
C SER A 18 7.77 -12.80 -3.23
N ASP A 19 7.06 -13.73 -3.86
CA ASP A 19 5.70 -14.11 -3.47
C ASP A 19 5.44 -15.58 -3.85
N GLN A 20 4.37 -16.17 -3.33
CA GLN A 20 3.90 -17.47 -3.81
C GLN A 20 3.15 -17.26 -5.12
N THR A 21 3.63 -17.91 -6.19
CA THR A 21 2.95 -18.08 -7.50
C THR A 21 2.03 -16.93 -7.90
N ILE A 22 2.57 -16.00 -8.68
CA ILE A 22 1.85 -14.81 -9.15
C ILE A 22 1.16 -15.13 -10.49
N TYR A 23 -0.11 -14.76 -10.60
CA TYR A 23 -0.93 -15.01 -11.79
C TYR A 23 -1.44 -13.70 -12.43
N PRO A 24 -1.90 -13.75 -13.69
CA PRO A 24 -2.58 -12.62 -14.32
C PRO A 24 -3.79 -12.14 -13.51
N PRO A 25 -4.07 -10.83 -13.44
CA PRO A 25 -3.41 -9.77 -14.20
C PRO A 25 -2.13 -9.22 -13.54
N MET A 26 -1.78 -9.68 -12.33
CA MET A 26 -0.67 -9.07 -11.57
C MET A 26 0.69 -9.43 -12.16
N SER A 27 0.87 -10.67 -12.65
CA SER A 27 2.09 -11.07 -13.37
C SER A 27 2.35 -10.16 -14.56
N ASP A 28 1.32 -9.89 -15.36
CA ASP A 28 1.42 -9.13 -16.60
C ASP A 28 1.78 -7.66 -16.32
N VAL A 29 1.27 -7.11 -15.22
CA VAL A 29 1.61 -5.75 -14.77
C VAL A 29 3.06 -5.66 -14.29
N LEU A 30 3.57 -6.67 -13.58
CA LEU A 30 4.97 -6.69 -13.15
C LEU A 30 5.91 -6.88 -14.35
N GLU A 31 5.57 -7.78 -15.27
CA GLU A 31 6.31 -8.03 -16.52
C GLU A 31 6.39 -6.77 -17.39
N ALA A 32 5.27 -6.04 -17.54
CA ALA A 32 5.22 -4.79 -18.29
C ALA A 32 6.10 -3.67 -17.71
N GLU A 33 6.48 -3.78 -16.43
CA GLU A 33 7.36 -2.84 -15.72
C GLU A 33 8.77 -3.40 -15.53
N GLU A 34 9.08 -4.53 -16.17
CA GLU A 34 10.36 -5.24 -16.09
C GLU A 34 10.75 -5.57 -14.63
N ILE A 35 9.75 -5.99 -13.85
CA ILE A 35 9.91 -6.50 -12.48
C ILE A 35 9.67 -8.01 -12.54
N GLU A 36 10.72 -8.80 -12.45
CA GLU A 36 10.60 -10.27 -12.37
C GLU A 36 10.54 -10.70 -10.90
N PRO A 37 9.38 -11.18 -10.41
CA PRO A 37 9.26 -11.64 -9.05
C PRO A 37 9.87 -13.03 -8.88
N PHE A 38 10.43 -13.22 -7.71
CA PHE A 38 10.93 -14.48 -7.21
C PHE A 38 9.77 -15.42 -6.82
N ASP A 39 9.76 -16.64 -7.36
CA ASP A 39 8.76 -17.65 -6.98
C ASP A 39 9.15 -18.37 -5.68
N GLY A 40 8.27 -18.24 -4.69
CA GLY A 40 8.46 -18.75 -3.35
C GLY A 40 9.44 -17.91 -2.53
N PHE A 41 9.55 -18.27 -1.26
CA PHE A 41 10.43 -17.58 -0.30
C PHE A 41 11.68 -18.41 -0.04
N ARG A 42 12.87 -17.86 -0.27
CA ARG A 42 14.15 -18.48 0.08
C ARG A 42 15.13 -17.44 0.62
N PRO A 43 15.84 -17.70 1.74
CA PRO A 43 16.78 -16.74 2.32
C PRO A 43 17.80 -16.17 1.33
N GLU A 44 18.24 -16.97 0.37
CA GLU A 44 19.25 -16.61 -0.64
C GLU A 44 18.76 -15.56 -1.65
N GLN A 45 17.45 -15.29 -1.70
CA GLN A 45 16.85 -14.29 -2.59
C GLN A 45 16.97 -12.86 -2.04
N ILE A 46 17.33 -12.72 -0.76
CA ILE A 46 17.60 -11.41 -0.16
C ILE A 46 19.06 -11.05 -0.44
N SER A 47 19.26 -10.17 -1.43
CA SER A 47 20.57 -9.67 -1.84
C SER A 47 21.36 -9.06 -0.68
N ASP A 48 22.70 -9.10 -0.77
CA ASP A 48 23.60 -8.57 0.27
C ASP A 48 23.68 -7.04 0.29
N ASP A 49 23.32 -6.40 -0.82
CA ASP A 49 23.31 -4.97 -1.04
C ASP A 49 21.91 -4.35 -0.89
N VAL A 50 20.94 -5.07 -0.32
CA VAL A 50 19.58 -4.55 -0.12
C VAL A 50 19.57 -3.41 0.91
N ASP A 51 19.06 -2.25 0.50
CA ASP A 51 18.95 -1.08 1.38
C ASP A 51 17.74 -1.17 2.33
N LEU A 52 16.64 -1.76 1.87
CA LEU A 52 15.37 -1.84 2.60
C LEU A 52 14.56 -3.06 2.16
N VAL A 53 14.05 -3.82 3.13
CA VAL A 53 13.05 -4.88 2.89
C VAL A 53 11.65 -4.40 3.22
N ILE A 54 10.71 -4.53 2.28
CA ILE A 54 9.31 -4.16 2.50
C ILE A 54 8.50 -5.41 2.81
N VAL A 55 8.03 -5.52 4.05
CA VAL A 55 7.28 -6.68 4.52
C VAL A 55 5.79 -6.49 4.24
N GLY A 56 5.22 -7.36 3.40
CA GLY A 56 3.79 -7.39 3.14
C GLY A 56 2.98 -7.84 4.37
N ASN A 57 1.73 -7.38 4.49
CA ASN A 57 0.86 -7.68 5.63
C ASN A 57 0.51 -9.17 5.78
N ALA A 58 0.60 -9.96 4.71
CA ALA A 58 0.40 -11.41 4.73
C ALA A 58 1.60 -12.19 5.30
N ILE A 59 2.78 -11.57 5.41
CA ILE A 59 3.99 -12.22 5.90
C ILE A 59 4.06 -12.14 7.43
N SER A 60 4.32 -13.28 8.07
CA SER A 60 4.46 -13.41 9.52
C SER A 60 5.66 -14.28 9.89
N ARG A 61 5.98 -14.35 11.19
CA ARG A 61 7.09 -15.17 11.73
C ARG A 61 6.97 -16.62 11.25
N GLY A 62 8.13 -17.23 10.98
CA GLY A 62 8.23 -18.55 10.36
C GLY A 62 8.36 -18.51 8.84
N ASN A 63 8.14 -17.36 8.19
CA ASN A 63 8.54 -17.15 6.80
C ASN A 63 10.09 -17.09 6.72
N VAL A 64 10.68 -17.95 5.90
CA VAL A 64 12.14 -18.13 5.84
C VAL A 64 12.92 -16.89 5.40
N GLU A 65 12.36 -16.07 4.52
CA GLU A 65 12.98 -14.80 4.13
C GLU A 65 12.88 -13.79 5.27
N LEU A 66 11.71 -13.65 5.89
CA LEU A 66 11.55 -12.75 7.02
C LEU A 66 12.50 -13.13 8.18
N GLU A 67 12.63 -14.41 8.53
CA GLU A 67 13.58 -14.82 9.57
C GLU A 67 15.02 -14.43 9.20
N ALA A 68 15.42 -14.59 7.92
CA ALA A 68 16.73 -14.17 7.45
C ALA A 68 16.94 -12.64 7.54
N VAL A 69 15.92 -11.83 7.22
CA VAL A 69 15.94 -10.36 7.40
C VAL A 69 16.21 -10.01 8.86
N LEU A 70 15.50 -10.66 9.78
CA LEU A 70 15.62 -10.42 11.22
C LEU A 70 16.99 -10.85 11.77
N ASP A 71 17.47 -12.04 11.39
CA ASP A 71 18.77 -12.58 11.83
C ASP A 71 19.94 -11.73 11.34
N ARG A 72 19.85 -11.26 10.09
CA ARG A 72 20.83 -10.34 9.48
C ARG A 72 20.69 -8.89 9.97
N LYS A 73 19.62 -8.57 10.72
CA LYS A 73 19.28 -7.23 11.20
C LYS A 73 19.21 -6.19 10.08
N LEU A 74 18.65 -6.59 8.94
CA LEU A 74 18.43 -5.69 7.82
C LEU A 74 17.36 -4.65 8.16
N VAL A 75 17.43 -3.49 7.53
CA VAL A 75 16.39 -2.48 7.66
C VAL A 75 15.13 -2.99 6.96
N TYR A 76 14.00 -2.95 7.66
CA TYR A 76 12.72 -3.34 7.09
C TYR A 76 11.61 -2.37 7.49
N ALA A 77 10.60 -2.26 6.62
CA ALA A 77 9.43 -1.42 6.83
C ALA A 77 8.17 -2.09 6.28
N SER A 78 7.00 -1.62 6.72
CA SER A 78 5.72 -2.06 6.18
C SER A 78 5.37 -1.29 4.90
N LEU A 79 4.49 -1.86 4.07
CA LEU A 79 3.95 -1.17 2.89
C LEU A 79 3.49 0.28 3.18
N PRO A 80 2.63 0.53 4.20
CA PRO A 80 2.13 1.89 4.42
C PRO A 80 3.20 2.87 4.88
N GLU A 81 4.25 2.41 5.57
CA GLU A 81 5.40 3.24 5.93
C GLU A 81 6.21 3.64 4.69
N VAL A 82 6.45 2.70 3.77
CA VAL A 82 7.16 3.03 2.52
C VAL A 82 6.33 3.96 1.65
N VAL A 83 5.00 3.77 1.60
CA VAL A 83 4.11 4.70 0.91
C VAL A 83 4.25 6.11 1.50
N ARG A 84 4.20 6.24 2.84
CA ARG A 84 4.42 7.51 3.54
C ARG A 84 5.75 8.14 3.16
N ASP A 85 6.83 7.39 3.37
CA ASP A 85 8.19 7.90 3.32
C ASP A 85 8.64 8.24 1.90
N GLN A 86 8.13 7.53 0.91
CA GLN A 86 8.45 7.79 -0.47
C GLN A 86 7.48 8.80 -1.10
N PHE A 87 6.18 8.75 -0.81
CA PHE A 87 5.19 9.47 -1.63
C PHE A 87 4.43 10.59 -0.93
N LEU A 88 4.32 10.59 0.41
CA LEU A 88 3.32 11.43 1.08
C LEU A 88 3.88 12.66 1.78
N TRP A 89 5.15 12.68 2.18
CA TRP A 89 5.73 13.83 2.90
C TRP A 89 5.63 15.18 2.16
N ASP A 90 5.77 15.16 0.83
CA ASP A 90 5.70 16.37 -0.01
C ASP A 90 4.38 16.48 -0.80
N ALA A 91 3.45 15.54 -0.60
CA ALA A 91 2.17 15.52 -1.27
C ALA A 91 1.08 16.13 -0.41
N ARG A 92 0.01 16.59 -1.05
CA ARG A 92 -1.27 16.82 -0.40
C ARG A 92 -2.02 15.50 -0.36
N SER A 93 -2.07 14.83 0.78
CA SER A 93 -2.65 13.49 0.92
C SER A 93 -4.18 13.55 1.12
N LEU A 94 -4.92 12.86 0.25
CA LEU A 94 -6.36 12.67 0.34
C LEU A 94 -6.63 11.19 0.64
N VAL A 95 -6.95 10.89 1.90
CA VAL A 95 -7.11 9.52 2.40
C VAL A 95 -8.60 9.17 2.48
N VAL A 96 -9.02 8.18 1.71
CA VAL A 96 -10.42 7.73 1.63
C VAL A 96 -10.61 6.46 2.45
N THR A 97 -11.37 6.57 3.54
CA THR A 97 -11.57 5.53 4.56
C THR A 97 -13.03 5.14 4.72
N GLY A 98 -13.28 4.02 5.40
CA GLY A 98 -14.61 3.49 5.72
C GLY A 98 -14.73 2.02 5.31
N THR A 99 -15.69 1.28 5.86
CA THR A 99 -15.80 -0.17 5.62
C THR A 99 -16.05 -0.46 4.13
N HIS A 100 -17.03 0.22 3.54
CA HIS A 100 -17.44 0.03 2.14
C HIS A 100 -17.19 1.26 1.27
N GLY A 101 -17.00 1.04 -0.03
CA GLY A 101 -17.01 2.10 -1.04
C GLY A 101 -15.73 2.94 -1.13
N LYS A 102 -14.65 2.56 -0.43
CA LYS A 102 -13.33 3.20 -0.49
C LYS A 102 -12.83 3.34 -1.92
N THR A 103 -12.71 2.23 -2.64
CA THR A 103 -12.21 2.19 -4.03
C THR A 103 -13.01 3.07 -4.98
N THR A 104 -14.35 2.99 -4.93
CA THR A 104 -15.22 3.81 -5.79
C THR A 104 -15.07 5.30 -5.48
N THR A 105 -15.05 5.66 -4.19
CA THR A 105 -14.92 7.05 -3.76
C THR A 105 -13.54 7.60 -4.11
N ALA A 106 -12.46 6.84 -3.88
CA ALA A 106 -11.10 7.22 -4.25
C ALA A 106 -10.97 7.44 -5.77
N ALA A 107 -11.54 6.54 -6.58
CA ALA A 107 -11.55 6.68 -8.04
C ALA A 107 -12.30 7.95 -8.49
N LEU A 108 -13.44 8.26 -7.88
CA LEU A 108 -14.20 9.48 -8.18
C LEU A 108 -13.43 10.75 -7.78
N VAL A 109 -12.80 10.77 -6.60
CA VAL A 109 -11.97 11.90 -6.14
C VAL A 109 -10.80 12.13 -7.10
N ALA A 110 -10.06 11.07 -7.45
CA ALA A 110 -8.93 11.16 -8.38
C ALA A 110 -9.38 11.63 -9.78
N TRP A 111 -10.54 11.16 -10.25
CA TRP A 111 -11.10 11.57 -11.54
C TRP A 111 -11.49 13.04 -11.55
N LEU A 112 -12.19 13.53 -10.51
CA LEU A 112 -12.59 14.93 -10.41
C LEU A 112 -11.36 15.87 -10.36
N LEU A 113 -10.34 15.51 -9.60
CA LEU A 113 -9.07 16.26 -9.55
C LEU A 113 -8.37 16.28 -10.92
N THR A 114 -8.32 15.13 -11.60
CA THR A 114 -7.76 15.04 -12.95
C THR A 114 -8.53 15.94 -13.92
N HIS A 115 -9.87 15.88 -13.91
CA HIS A 115 -10.73 16.67 -14.79
C HIS A 115 -10.63 18.18 -14.51
N ALA A 116 -10.37 18.55 -13.25
CA ALA A 116 -10.10 19.92 -12.84
C ALA A 116 -8.65 20.40 -13.17
N GLY A 117 -7.82 19.53 -13.77
CA GLY A 117 -6.46 19.88 -14.20
C GLY A 117 -5.37 19.76 -13.14
N HIS A 118 -5.65 19.13 -11.99
CA HIS A 118 -4.67 18.98 -10.89
C HIS A 118 -3.65 17.86 -11.13
N ASP A 119 -3.95 16.89 -11.99
CA ASP A 119 -3.07 15.75 -12.32
C ASP A 119 -2.54 14.95 -11.09
N PRO A 120 -3.42 14.35 -10.26
CA PRO A 120 -3.03 13.70 -9.01
C PRO A 120 -2.27 12.39 -9.22
N SER A 121 -1.43 12.04 -8.23
CA SER A 121 -0.99 10.66 -8.01
C SER A 121 -2.09 9.86 -7.29
N LEU A 122 -2.12 8.55 -7.46
CA LEU A 122 -3.08 7.70 -6.77
C LEU A 122 -2.55 6.29 -6.49
N LEU A 123 -3.07 5.69 -5.42
CA LEU A 123 -2.84 4.29 -5.03
C LEU A 123 -4.15 3.68 -4.49
N MET A 124 -4.69 2.69 -5.19
CA MET A 124 -6.00 2.09 -4.94
C MET A 124 -5.92 0.56 -4.96
N GLY A 125 -6.87 -0.10 -4.30
CA GLY A 125 -7.00 -1.55 -4.29
C GLY A 125 -7.62 -2.13 -5.57
N GLY A 126 -8.24 -1.29 -6.41
CA GLY A 126 -8.89 -1.69 -7.65
C GLY A 126 -8.52 -0.82 -8.85
N VAL A 127 -8.77 -1.33 -10.05
CA VAL A 127 -8.51 -0.63 -11.31
C VAL A 127 -9.62 0.41 -11.57
N ALA A 128 -9.25 1.69 -11.57
CA ALA A 128 -10.17 2.75 -11.98
C ALA A 128 -10.26 2.82 -13.50
N ARG A 129 -11.47 2.63 -14.04
CA ARG A 129 -11.71 2.55 -15.50
C ARG A 129 -11.24 3.77 -16.27
N ASN A 130 -11.38 4.96 -15.69
CA ASN A 130 -10.94 6.22 -16.32
C ASN A 130 -9.41 6.33 -16.47
N PHE A 131 -8.66 5.55 -15.68
CA PHE A 131 -7.19 5.52 -15.72
C PHE A 131 -6.64 4.22 -16.30
N GLY A 132 -7.44 3.14 -16.34
CA GLY A 132 -6.98 1.81 -16.72
C GLY A 132 -5.97 1.20 -15.73
N ALA A 133 -5.81 1.78 -14.54
CA ALA A 133 -4.82 1.38 -13.54
C ALA A 133 -5.34 1.54 -12.11
N SER A 134 -4.75 0.79 -11.18
CA SER A 134 -4.93 0.94 -9.73
C SER A 134 -3.94 1.92 -9.09
N HIS A 135 -2.99 2.41 -9.87
CA HIS A 135 -2.00 3.41 -9.45
C HIS A 135 -1.70 4.38 -10.57
N ARG A 136 -1.18 5.55 -10.18
CA ARG A 136 -0.71 6.56 -11.12
C ARG A 136 0.29 7.48 -10.41
N LEU A 137 1.35 7.85 -11.11
CA LEU A 137 2.23 8.96 -10.71
C LEU A 137 1.86 10.18 -11.56
N GLY A 138 1.10 11.10 -10.97
CA GLY A 138 0.77 12.39 -11.55
C GLY A 138 1.87 13.43 -11.27
N ARG A 139 1.74 14.61 -11.88
CA ARG A 139 2.65 15.75 -11.68
C ARG A 139 2.10 16.78 -10.67
N GLY A 140 0.86 16.61 -10.24
CA GLY A 140 0.20 17.42 -9.22
C GLY A 140 0.75 17.22 -7.83
N ARG A 141 0.26 18.03 -6.89
CA ARG A 141 0.58 17.87 -5.47
C ARG A 141 -0.29 16.82 -4.80
N GLU A 142 -1.49 16.60 -5.31
CA GLU A 142 -2.48 15.72 -4.71
C GLU A 142 -2.10 14.24 -4.86
N PHE A 143 -2.23 13.51 -3.77
CA PHE A 143 -2.10 12.06 -3.72
C PHE A 143 -3.38 11.45 -3.15
N VAL A 144 -4.12 10.69 -3.96
CA VAL A 144 -5.37 10.04 -3.53
C VAL A 144 -5.09 8.59 -3.17
N ILE A 145 -5.42 8.19 -1.94
CA ILE A 145 -5.13 6.85 -1.43
C ILE A 145 -6.32 6.26 -0.67
N GLU A 146 -6.53 4.96 -0.86
CA GLU A 146 -7.45 4.19 -0.02
C GLU A 146 -6.83 3.96 1.36
N GLY A 147 -7.48 4.49 2.40
CA GLY A 147 -7.10 4.25 3.78
C GLY A 147 -7.75 2.98 4.29
N ASP A 148 -7.00 1.89 4.19
CA ASP A 148 -7.36 0.55 4.65
C ASP A 148 -7.18 0.42 6.18
N GLU A 149 -8.21 -0.11 6.83
CA GLU A 149 -8.30 -0.37 8.26
C GLU A 149 -7.60 -1.66 8.71
N TYR A 150 -7.10 -2.50 7.79
CA TYR A 150 -6.34 -3.70 8.15
C TYR A 150 -4.98 -3.38 8.80
N ASP A 151 -4.41 -4.38 9.49
CA ASP A 151 -3.04 -4.36 10.01
C ASP A 151 -2.01 -3.93 8.95
N SER A 152 -1.02 -3.15 9.38
CA SER A 152 0.07 -2.67 8.53
C SER A 152 1.07 -3.79 8.20
N ALA A 153 1.49 -4.56 9.20
CA ALA A 153 2.41 -5.69 9.08
C ALA A 153 2.34 -6.60 10.32
N PHE A 154 3.08 -7.72 10.35
CA PHE A 154 3.12 -8.56 11.55
C PHE A 154 3.63 -7.83 12.80
N PHE A 155 4.49 -6.82 12.63
CA PHE A 155 5.07 -6.00 13.70
C PHE A 155 4.30 -4.69 13.97
N ASP A 156 3.30 -4.36 13.17
CA ASP A 156 2.46 -3.17 13.36
C ASP A 156 0.99 -3.52 13.15
N LYS A 157 0.28 -3.65 14.29
CA LYS A 157 -1.14 -4.01 14.42
C LYS A 157 -2.09 -2.83 14.34
N THR A 158 -1.62 -1.71 13.82
CA THR A 158 -2.46 -0.53 13.62
C THR A 158 -2.88 -0.40 12.17
N ALA A 159 -4.01 0.27 11.94
CA ALA A 159 -4.56 0.49 10.62
C ALA A 159 -3.56 1.20 9.69
N LYS A 160 -3.46 0.73 8.44
CA LYS A 160 -2.54 1.29 7.43
C LYS A 160 -2.74 2.79 7.25
N PHE A 161 -3.99 3.27 7.30
CA PHE A 161 -4.30 4.68 7.10
C PHE A 161 -3.63 5.63 8.11
N LEU A 162 -3.21 5.14 9.28
CA LEU A 162 -2.53 5.98 10.28
C LEU A 162 -1.14 6.44 9.84
N LYS A 163 -0.63 5.88 8.73
CA LYS A 163 0.67 6.25 8.15
C LYS A 163 0.50 7.26 7.02
N TYR A 164 -0.72 7.54 6.57
CA TYR A 164 -0.95 8.25 5.31
C TYR A 164 -1.03 9.78 5.41
N LEU A 165 -0.73 10.36 6.58
CA LEU A 165 -0.56 11.81 6.77
C LEU A 165 -1.66 12.66 6.09
N PRO A 166 -2.96 12.43 6.38
CA PRO A 166 -4.04 13.06 5.61
C PRO A 166 -4.06 14.59 5.77
N ASP A 167 -4.00 15.32 4.66
CA ASP A 167 -4.47 16.72 4.60
C ASP A 167 -5.99 16.79 4.46
N VAL A 168 -6.57 15.77 3.82
CA VAL A 168 -8.02 15.58 3.71
C VAL A 168 -8.33 14.12 4.04
N ALA A 169 -9.06 13.89 5.12
CA ALA A 169 -9.61 12.57 5.45
C ALA A 169 -11.09 12.50 5.02
N VAL A 170 -11.43 11.52 4.19
CA VAL A 170 -12.83 11.16 3.90
C VAL A 170 -13.17 9.95 4.76
N VAL A 171 -14.08 10.13 5.72
CA VAL A 171 -14.59 9.05 6.57
C VAL A 171 -15.97 8.63 6.08
N GLY A 172 -16.02 7.44 5.47
CA GLY A 172 -17.26 6.83 4.98
C GLY A 172 -18.08 6.17 6.08
N ASN A 173 -18.70 5.03 5.74
CA ASN A 173 -19.44 4.20 6.67
C ASN A 173 -18.48 3.41 7.60
N LEU A 174 -18.98 3.04 8.79
CA LEU A 174 -18.26 2.22 9.76
C LEU A 174 -19.18 1.08 10.22
N GLU A 175 -18.85 -0.13 9.79
CA GLU A 175 -19.54 -1.36 10.14
C GLU A 175 -18.55 -2.38 10.71
N PHE A 176 -19.06 -3.31 11.52
CA PHE A 176 -18.26 -4.40 12.06
C PHE A 176 -18.21 -5.56 11.06
N ASP A 177 -17.31 -5.46 10.09
CA ASP A 177 -17.13 -6.44 9.00
C ASP A 177 -15.81 -7.22 9.09
N HIS A 178 -14.84 -6.73 9.87
CA HIS A 178 -13.48 -7.29 10.01
C HIS A 178 -13.28 -7.96 11.38
N ALA A 179 -14.12 -8.95 11.69
CA ALA A 179 -14.11 -9.67 12.97
C ALA A 179 -12.83 -10.51 13.19
N ASP A 180 -12.03 -10.70 12.16
CA ASP A 180 -10.71 -11.35 12.20
C ASP A 180 -9.62 -10.45 12.82
N ILE A 181 -9.82 -9.13 12.81
CA ILE A 181 -8.83 -8.14 13.27
C ILE A 181 -9.35 -7.31 14.44
N TYR A 182 -10.65 -7.00 14.42
CA TYR A 182 -11.28 -6.18 15.44
C TYR A 182 -12.21 -7.01 16.31
N ASN A 183 -12.17 -6.77 17.63
CA ASN A 183 -13.04 -7.47 18.58
C ASN A 183 -14.50 -7.01 18.49
N ASP A 184 -14.71 -5.72 18.19
CA ASP A 184 -16.02 -5.09 18.10
C ASP A 184 -15.94 -3.77 17.30
N LEU A 185 -17.09 -3.13 17.11
CA LEU A 185 -17.18 -1.83 16.43
C LEU A 185 -16.45 -0.71 17.19
N GLU A 186 -16.33 -0.80 18.52
CA GLU A 186 -15.62 0.23 19.30
C GLU A 186 -14.12 0.20 19.01
N ALA A 187 -13.54 -0.98 18.81
CA ALA A 187 -12.15 -1.12 18.38
C ALA A 187 -11.89 -0.43 17.03
N ILE A 188 -12.79 -0.61 16.05
CA ILE A 188 -12.72 0.10 14.76
C ILE A 188 -12.83 1.62 14.98
N ARG A 189 -13.79 2.06 15.79
CA ARG A 189 -13.97 3.48 16.13
C ARG A 189 -12.75 4.10 16.82
N VAL A 190 -11.93 3.32 17.53
CA VAL A 190 -10.67 3.81 18.12
C VAL A 190 -9.65 4.13 17.03
N GLU A 191 -9.48 3.26 16.03
CA GLU A 191 -8.54 3.54 14.93
C GLU A 191 -8.97 4.77 14.12
N PHE A 192 -10.26 4.91 13.83
CA PHE A 192 -10.78 6.11 13.16
C PHE A 192 -10.67 7.38 14.02
N ARG A 193 -10.75 7.25 15.35
CA ARG A 193 -10.45 8.38 16.26
C ARG A 193 -8.98 8.76 16.26
N ARG A 194 -8.05 7.82 16.00
CA ARG A 194 -6.62 8.12 15.86
C ARG A 194 -6.27 8.79 14.53
N LEU A 195 -7.11 8.61 13.51
CA LEU A 195 -6.95 9.25 12.20
C LEU A 195 -7.23 10.77 12.24
N VAL A 196 -8.09 11.23 13.16
CA VAL A 196 -8.63 12.61 13.23
C VAL A 196 -7.96 13.42 14.33
#